data_AF-A0A0F9J3V1-F1
#
_entry.id   AF-A0A0F9J3V1-F1
#
_cell.length_a   1.000
_cell.length_b   1.000
_cell.length_c   1.000
_cell.angle_alpha   90.00
_cell.angle_beta   90.00
_cell.angle_gamma   90.00
#
_symmetry.space_group_name_H-M   'P 1'
#
loop_
_entity.id
_entity.type
_entity.pdbx_description
1 polymer ?
#
loop_
_entity_poly.entity_id
_entity_poly.type
_entity_poly.pdbx_seq_one_letter_code
_entity_poly.pdbx_strand_id
1 'polypeptide(L)'
;MFVEFKKGQPLFQAVSLVCLATHKGNSRYPIQNVLSQGEYLVSTDGKRMHIATVPADMLADGQYVVNKCNKTLVQLTLIDGRFPVWEEIIPDNGNSFGVESPFVLGVIGILARQNIAVSPRFVTDLDIDDELIWTVAFEAPAPVLLSTAIDKMEFRAVLMPILFDYEKIIIK
;
A
#
# COMPACT_ATOMS: atom_id res chain seq x y z
N MET A 1 -7.39 -23.05 -0.81
CA MET A 1 -6.22 -23.31 0.07
C MET A 1 -6.24 -22.29 1.21
N PHE A 2 -5.96 -22.70 2.45
CA PHE A 2 -5.91 -21.80 3.61
C PHE A 2 -4.46 -21.61 4.06
N VAL A 3 -4.05 -20.37 4.35
CA VAL A 3 -2.71 -20.04 4.85
C VAL A 3 -2.80 -19.09 6.03
N GLU A 4 -1.88 -19.24 6.99
CA GLU A 4 -1.83 -18.47 8.22
C GLU A 4 -0.40 -18.01 8.51
N PHE A 5 -0.25 -16.73 8.84
CA PHE A 5 1.01 -16.11 9.24
C PHE A 5 0.88 -15.50 10.65
N LYS A 6 1.83 -15.79 11.52
CA LYS A 6 1.92 -15.26 12.88
C LYS A 6 3.06 -14.26 12.97
N LYS A 7 2.93 -13.29 13.88
CA LYS A 7 4.01 -12.33 14.16
C LYS A 7 5.32 -13.07 14.46
N GLY A 8 6.41 -12.60 13.83
CA GLY A 8 7.73 -13.20 13.92
C GLY A 8 8.02 -14.27 12.86
N GLN A 9 7.01 -14.72 12.11
CA GLN A 9 7.26 -15.56 10.93
C GLN A 9 7.74 -14.72 9.74
N PRO A 10 8.56 -15.32 8.84
CA PRO A 10 8.84 -14.73 7.54
C PRO A 10 7.54 -14.29 6.87
N LEU A 11 7.56 -13.14 6.19
CA LEU A 11 6.43 -12.52 5.48
C LEU A 11 5.32 -11.91 6.34
N PHE A 12 5.25 -12.16 7.64
CA PHE A 12 4.13 -11.64 8.44
C PHE A 12 3.94 -10.13 8.25
N GLN A 13 5.04 -9.37 8.31
CA GLN A 13 5.03 -7.93 8.12
C GLN A 13 4.59 -7.55 6.70
N ALA A 14 5.10 -8.25 5.69
CA ALA A 14 4.76 -8.02 4.29
C ALA A 14 3.27 -8.24 4.00
N VAL A 15 2.75 -9.39 4.40
CA VAL A 15 1.35 -9.74 4.20
C VAL A 15 0.45 -8.81 5.01
N SER A 16 0.84 -8.47 6.24
CA SER A 16 0.07 -7.54 7.09
C SER A 16 -0.07 -6.17 6.45
N LEU A 17 1.04 -5.61 5.95
CA LEU A 17 1.05 -4.33 5.25
C LEU A 17 0.17 -4.35 4.02
N VAL A 18 0.33 -5.37 3.17
CA VAL A 18 -0.47 -5.49 1.96
C VAL A 18 -1.96 -5.61 2.30
N CYS A 19 -2.33 -6.36 3.33
CA CYS A 19 -3.73 -6.48 3.76
C CYS A 19 -4.37 -5.14 4.18
N LEU A 20 -3.61 -4.14 4.62
CA LEU A 20 -4.16 -2.84 5.03
C LEU A 20 -4.82 -2.10 3.87
N ALA A 21 -4.35 -2.28 2.64
CA ALA A 21 -4.93 -1.66 1.46
C ALA A 21 -6.14 -2.40 0.89
N THR A 22 -6.61 -3.50 1.49
CA THR A 22 -7.82 -4.18 1.02
C THR A 22 -9.09 -3.37 1.27
N HIS A 23 -10.03 -3.43 0.33
CA HIS A 23 -11.34 -2.82 0.51
C HIS A 23 -12.16 -3.57 1.58
N LYS A 24 -12.67 -2.84 2.58
CA LYS A 24 -13.41 -3.45 3.72
C LYS A 24 -14.91 -3.60 3.52
N GLY A 25 -15.48 -3.04 2.45
CA GLY A 25 -16.92 -3.14 2.16
C GLY A 25 -17.26 -4.39 1.38
N ASN A 26 -18.47 -4.96 1.57
CA ASN A 26 -18.89 -6.23 0.95
C ASN A 26 -19.25 -6.15 -0.55
N SER A 27 -19.20 -4.97 -1.17
CA SER A 27 -19.76 -4.74 -2.52
C SER A 27 -18.75 -4.79 -3.67
N ARG A 28 -17.45 -4.96 -3.40
CA ARG A 28 -16.38 -4.87 -4.42
C ARG A 28 -15.45 -6.08 -4.37
N TYR A 29 -15.94 -7.22 -4.87
CA TYR A 29 -15.29 -8.53 -4.79
C TYR A 29 -13.81 -8.60 -5.22
N PRO A 30 -13.35 -7.97 -6.32
CA PRO A 30 -11.96 -8.11 -6.75
C PRO A 30 -10.93 -7.41 -5.86
N ILE A 31 -11.31 -6.28 -5.25
CA ILE A 31 -10.39 -5.40 -4.49
C ILE A 31 -10.48 -5.63 -2.98
N GLN A 32 -11.26 -6.61 -2.53
CA GLN A 32 -11.24 -7.11 -1.16
C GLN A 32 -10.09 -8.10 -0.91
N ASN A 33 -9.37 -8.48 -1.98
CA ASN A 33 -8.43 -9.58 -1.97
C ASN A 33 -6.99 -9.08 -2.04
N VAL A 34 -6.08 -9.97 -1.67
CA VAL A 34 -4.65 -9.86 -1.95
C VAL A 34 -4.35 -10.73 -3.17
N LEU A 35 -3.75 -10.16 -4.21
CA LEU A 35 -3.16 -10.90 -5.32
C LEU A 35 -1.78 -11.40 -4.90
N SER A 36 -1.48 -12.67 -5.15
CA SER A 36 -0.12 -13.23 -5.19
C SER A 36 0.19 -13.59 -6.63
N GLN A 37 1.28 -13.07 -7.17
CA GLN A 37 1.72 -13.32 -8.54
C GLN A 37 3.24 -13.27 -8.63
N GLY A 38 3.86 -14.45 -8.76
CA GLY A 38 5.31 -14.59 -8.69
C GLY A 38 5.86 -14.08 -7.36
N GLU A 39 6.68 -13.05 -7.40
CA GLU A 39 7.26 -12.40 -6.21
C GLU A 39 6.37 -11.28 -5.63
N TYR A 40 5.24 -10.94 -6.25
CA TYR A 40 4.43 -9.79 -5.86
C TYR A 40 3.23 -10.19 -5.02
N LEU A 41 3.06 -9.49 -3.90
CA LEU A 41 1.80 -9.41 -3.16
C LEU A 41 1.19 -8.04 -3.35
N VAL A 42 -0.06 -7.97 -3.82
CA VAL A 42 -0.71 -6.69 -4.17
C VAL A 42 -2.10 -6.63 -3.58
N SER A 43 -2.47 -5.48 -3.02
CA SER A 43 -3.88 -5.19 -2.70
C SER A 43 -4.19 -3.71 -2.91
N THR A 44 -5.47 -3.39 -3.13
CA THR A 44 -5.94 -2.02 -3.37
C THR A 44 -7.35 -1.84 -2.86
N ASP A 45 -7.72 -0.63 -2.47
CA ASP A 45 -9.11 -0.25 -2.16
C ASP A 45 -9.68 0.75 -3.19
N GLY A 46 -8.92 1.00 -4.26
CA GLY A 46 -9.19 1.99 -5.29
C GLY A 46 -8.76 3.41 -4.94
N LYS A 47 -8.30 3.66 -3.71
CA LYS A 47 -7.75 4.96 -3.25
C LYS A 47 -6.30 4.85 -2.82
N ARG A 48 -5.86 3.65 -2.46
CA ARG A 48 -4.47 3.28 -2.25
C ARG A 48 -4.22 1.87 -2.73
N MET A 49 -2.97 1.56 -3.01
CA MET A 49 -2.51 0.24 -3.37
C MET A 49 -1.22 -0.06 -2.59
N HIS A 50 -1.13 -1.22 -1.96
CA HIS A 50 0.09 -1.70 -1.32
C HIS A 50 0.64 -2.88 -2.11
N ILE A 51 1.95 -2.86 -2.32
CA ILE A 51 2.71 -3.91 -2.99
C ILE A 51 3.84 -4.34 -2.07
N ALA A 52 4.06 -5.64 -1.97
CA ALA A 52 5.26 -6.20 -1.37
C ALA A 52 5.94 -7.15 -2.37
N THR A 53 7.25 -7.02 -2.50
CA THR A 53 8.08 -8.01 -3.19
C THR A 53 8.59 -9.02 -2.16
N VAL A 54 8.26 -10.28 -2.34
CA VAL A 54 8.56 -11.40 -1.45
C VAL A 54 9.16 -12.57 -2.25
N PRO A 55 9.91 -13.50 -1.64
CA PRO A 55 10.42 -14.67 -2.35
C PRO A 55 9.30 -15.47 -3.04
N ALA A 56 9.48 -15.81 -4.32
CA ALA A 56 8.43 -16.35 -5.20
C ALA A 56 7.88 -17.74 -4.80
N ASP A 57 8.55 -18.46 -3.89
CA ASP A 57 8.16 -19.79 -3.41
C ASP A 57 7.27 -19.76 -2.16
N MET A 58 6.95 -18.57 -1.67
CA MET A 58 6.35 -18.39 -0.36
C MET A 58 4.82 -18.46 -0.34
N LEU A 59 4.16 -18.10 -1.44
CA LEU A 59 2.70 -18.13 -1.63
C LEU A 59 2.39 -18.62 -3.04
N ALA A 60 1.35 -19.43 -3.18
CA ALA A 60 0.90 -19.87 -4.50
C ALA A 60 0.27 -18.70 -5.26
N ASP A 61 0.45 -18.65 -6.57
CA ASP A 61 -0.20 -17.64 -7.40
C ASP A 61 -1.73 -17.73 -7.32
N GLY A 62 -2.38 -16.57 -7.23
CA GLY A 62 -3.83 -16.43 -7.21
C GLY A 62 -4.31 -15.32 -6.28
N GLN A 63 -5.61 -15.33 -5.97
CA GLN A 63 -6.22 -14.32 -5.11
C GLN A 63 -6.58 -14.86 -3.74
N TYR A 64 -6.37 -14.04 -2.73
CA TYR A 64 -6.53 -14.40 -1.35
C TYR A 64 -7.54 -13.46 -0.67
N VAL A 65 -8.65 -14.02 -0.20
CA VAL A 65 -9.54 -13.30 0.72
C VAL A 65 -8.83 -13.17 2.07
N VAL A 66 -8.83 -11.95 2.62
CA VAL A 66 -8.32 -11.69 3.98
C VAL A 66 -9.39 -12.04 5.00
N ASN A 67 -9.28 -13.22 5.62
CA ASN A 67 -10.20 -13.63 6.68
C ASN A 67 -9.94 -12.89 7.99
N LYS A 68 -8.66 -12.62 8.28
CA LYS A 68 -8.21 -11.92 9.48
C LYS A 68 -6.87 -11.26 9.21
N CYS A 69 -6.71 -10.01 9.64
CA CYS A 69 -5.43 -9.32 9.63
C CYS A 69 -5.36 -8.39 10.85
N ASN A 70 -4.45 -8.70 11.76
CA ASN A 70 -4.20 -7.89 12.96
C ASN A 70 -2.71 -7.91 13.32
N LYS A 71 -2.34 -7.26 14.42
CA LYS A 71 -0.94 -7.11 14.86
C LYS A 71 -0.21 -8.43 15.17
N THR A 72 -0.90 -9.56 15.28
CA THR A 72 -0.30 -10.84 15.66
C THR A 72 -0.57 -11.98 14.68
N LEU A 73 -1.56 -11.82 13.79
CA LEU A 73 -2.09 -12.89 12.96
C LEU A 73 -2.65 -12.36 11.63
N VAL A 74 -2.28 -13.03 10.55
CA VAL A 74 -2.91 -12.91 9.23
C VAL A 74 -3.41 -14.27 8.77
N GLN A 75 -4.67 -14.34 8.32
CA GLN A 75 -5.30 -15.54 7.77
C GLN A 75 -5.88 -15.23 6.40
N LEU A 76 -5.50 -16.04 5.41
CA LEU A 76 -5.90 -15.86 4.03
C LEU A 76 -6.52 -17.14 3.47
N THR A 77 -7.41 -17.00 2.49
CA THR A 77 -7.95 -18.14 1.73
C THR A 77 -7.87 -17.87 0.24
N LEU A 78 -7.17 -18.76 -0.46
CA LEU A 78 -7.08 -18.76 -1.92
C LEU A 78 -8.46 -19.00 -2.52
N ILE A 79 -8.83 -18.13 -3.45
CA ILE A 79 -10.08 -18.12 -4.20
C ILE A 79 -9.80 -17.94 -5.70
N ASP A 80 -10.79 -18.29 -6.51
CA ASP A 80 -10.79 -17.96 -7.93
C ASP A 80 -11.27 -16.52 -8.12
N GLY A 81 -10.53 -15.74 -8.90
CA GLY A 81 -10.89 -14.35 -9.17
C GLY A 81 -10.02 -13.71 -10.25
N ARG A 82 -10.43 -12.53 -10.70
CA ARG A 82 -9.60 -11.63 -11.54
C ARG A 82 -9.28 -10.36 -10.79
N PHE A 83 -8.00 -10.00 -10.75
CA PHE A 83 -7.54 -8.79 -10.09
C PHE A 83 -7.36 -7.72 -11.16
N PRO A 84 -7.64 -6.44 -10.88
CA PRO A 84 -7.37 -5.38 -11.83
C PRO A 84 -5.91 -5.36 -12.27
N VAL A 85 -5.63 -4.91 -13.49
CA VAL A 85 -4.27 -4.58 -13.92
C VAL A 85 -3.77 -3.47 -12.99
N TRP A 86 -2.65 -3.72 -12.31
CA TRP A 86 -2.19 -2.88 -11.19
C TRP A 86 -0.83 -2.23 -11.50
N GLU A 87 -0.07 -2.86 -12.40
CA GLU A 87 1.26 -2.44 -12.83
C GLU A 87 1.23 -1.02 -13.42
N GLU A 88 0.17 -0.70 -14.18
CA GLU A 88 -0.04 0.61 -14.82
C GLU A 88 -0.32 1.74 -13.81
N ILE A 89 -0.63 1.41 -12.55
CA ILE A 89 -0.97 2.38 -11.51
C ILE A 89 0.29 2.89 -10.78
N ILE A 90 1.40 2.15 -10.88
CA ILE A 90 2.65 2.53 -10.23
C ILE A 90 3.24 3.74 -10.97
N PRO A 91 3.37 4.90 -10.31
CA PRO A 91 3.84 6.09 -10.98
C PRO A 91 5.37 6.05 -11.17
N ASP A 92 5.84 6.55 -12.32
CA ASP A 92 7.25 6.89 -12.54
C ASP A 92 7.44 8.37 -12.18
N ASN A 93 7.59 8.64 -10.88
CA ASN A 93 7.63 10.01 -10.35
C ASN A 93 9.03 10.60 -10.43
N GLY A 94 9.16 11.81 -10.99
CA GLY A 94 10.46 12.48 -11.15
C GLY A 94 11.06 13.10 -9.87
N ASN A 95 10.26 13.44 -8.86
CA ASN A 95 10.75 14.06 -7.61
C ASN A 95 10.68 13.07 -6.44
N SER A 96 11.67 13.12 -5.54
CA SER A 96 11.66 12.28 -4.34
C SER A 96 12.37 12.90 -3.13
N PHE A 97 12.04 12.41 -1.93
CA PHE A 97 12.78 12.66 -0.69
C PHE A 97 12.71 11.45 0.25
N GLY A 98 13.64 11.37 1.20
CA GLY A 98 13.64 10.36 2.27
C GLY A 98 13.01 10.87 3.56
N VAL A 99 12.34 9.99 4.30
CA VAL A 99 11.77 10.27 5.63
C VAL A 99 11.87 9.03 6.52
N GLU A 100 12.23 9.19 7.78
CA GLU A 100 12.23 8.10 8.76
C GLU A 100 10.79 7.81 9.24
N SER A 101 10.48 6.55 9.55
CA SER A 101 9.14 6.09 9.96
C SER A 101 8.48 6.89 11.09
N PRO A 102 9.17 7.24 12.20
CA PRO A 102 8.54 8.05 13.25
C PRO A 102 8.09 9.43 12.76
N PHE A 103 8.60 9.88 11.61
CA PHE A 103 8.25 11.13 10.96
C PHE A 103 7.46 10.95 9.66
N VAL A 104 6.97 9.75 9.35
CA VAL A 104 6.24 9.46 8.10
C VAL A 104 4.98 10.32 7.98
N LEU A 105 4.34 10.71 9.09
CA LEU A 105 3.23 11.66 9.08
C LEU A 105 3.63 13.06 8.58
N GLY A 106 4.89 13.45 8.73
CA GLY A 106 5.45 14.71 8.22
C GLY A 106 5.40 14.81 6.69
N VAL A 107 5.31 13.67 5.99
CA VAL A 107 5.12 13.60 4.54
C VAL A 107 3.92 14.43 4.09
N ILE A 108 2.83 14.43 4.87
CA ILE A 108 1.61 15.16 4.54
C ILE A 108 1.90 16.66 4.43
N GLY A 109 2.68 17.21 5.37
CA GLY A 109 3.06 18.62 5.37
C GLY A 109 3.98 19.00 4.21
N ILE A 110 4.88 18.09 3.82
CA ILE A 110 5.79 18.29 2.68
C ILE A 110 4.99 18.28 1.37
N LEU A 111 4.14 17.28 1.16
CA LEU A 111 3.29 17.16 -0.04
C LEU A 111 2.30 18.32 -0.16
N ALA A 112 1.72 18.79 0.95
CA ALA A 112 0.79 19.92 0.94
C ALA A 112 1.44 21.21 0.41
N ARG A 113 2.74 21.43 0.69
CA ARG A 113 3.49 22.57 0.12
C ARG A 113 3.68 22.48 -1.39
N GLN A 114 3.53 21.28 -1.95
CA GLN A 114 3.56 21.00 -3.39
C GLN A 114 2.15 20.94 -4.01
N ASN A 115 1.11 21.37 -3.27
CA ASN A 115 -0.30 21.26 -3.67
C ASN A 115 -0.80 19.82 -3.89
N ILE A 116 -0.16 18.84 -3.23
CA ILE A 116 -0.57 17.44 -3.24
C ILE A 116 -1.19 17.13 -1.87
N ALA A 117 -2.44 16.72 -1.84
CA ALA A 117 -3.06 16.19 -0.63
C ALA A 117 -3.23 14.68 -0.74
N VAL A 118 -2.93 13.99 0.36
CA VAL A 118 -3.21 12.56 0.53
C VAL A 118 -3.96 12.36 1.84
N SER A 119 -4.71 11.27 1.95
CA SER A 119 -5.42 10.93 3.19
C SER A 119 -4.42 10.63 4.32
N PRO A 120 -4.48 11.34 5.46
CA PRO A 120 -3.57 11.09 6.59
C PRO A 120 -3.64 9.65 7.09
N ARG A 121 -4.84 9.05 7.06
CA ARG A 121 -5.08 7.66 7.45
C ARG A 121 -4.24 6.67 6.63
N PHE A 122 -4.00 6.97 5.36
CA PHE A 122 -3.23 6.06 4.52
C PHE A 122 -1.73 6.11 4.84
N VAL A 123 -1.25 7.26 5.31
CA VAL A 123 0.13 7.44 5.75
C VAL A 123 0.35 6.82 7.14
N THR A 124 -0.59 6.98 8.08
CA THR A 124 -0.49 6.37 9.42
C THR A 124 -0.47 4.84 9.39
N ASP A 125 -1.10 4.23 8.39
CA ASP A 125 -1.11 2.77 8.23
C ASP A 125 0.28 2.21 7.85
N LEU A 126 1.23 3.07 7.45
CA LEU A 126 2.61 2.72 7.10
C LEU A 126 3.59 2.85 8.27
N ASP A 127 3.14 3.37 9.41
CA ASP A 127 3.93 3.50 10.63
C ASP A 127 4.02 2.14 11.35
N ILE A 128 4.92 1.28 10.88
CA ILE A 128 5.01 -0.13 11.27
C ILE A 128 6.27 -0.50 12.04
N ASP A 129 7.32 0.31 11.95
CA ASP A 129 8.62 0.06 12.57
C ASP A 129 9.42 1.36 12.60
N ASP A 130 9.92 1.74 13.79
CA ASP A 130 10.52 3.05 14.07
C ASP A 130 11.86 3.27 13.36
N GLU A 131 12.47 2.24 12.76
CA GLU A 131 13.80 2.31 12.14
C GLU A 131 13.78 2.35 10.60
N LEU A 132 12.61 2.36 9.96
CA LEU A 132 12.52 2.35 8.50
C LEU A 132 12.72 3.73 7.89
N ILE A 133 13.43 3.78 6.77
CA ILE A 133 13.49 4.95 5.90
C ILE A 133 12.56 4.72 4.72
N TRP A 134 11.61 5.62 4.56
CA TRP A 134 10.70 5.69 3.41
C TRP A 134 11.26 6.66 2.38
N THR A 135 11.36 6.21 1.13
CA THR A 135 11.49 7.09 -0.02
C THR A 135 10.10 7.49 -0.48
N VAL A 136 9.82 8.78 -0.57
CA VAL A 136 8.56 9.33 -1.07
C VAL A 136 8.82 9.95 -2.43
N ALA A 137 8.26 9.37 -3.47
CA ALA A 137 8.31 9.86 -4.83
C ALA A 137 6.94 10.44 -5.24
N PHE A 138 6.93 11.60 -5.89
CA PHE A 138 5.70 12.32 -6.23
C PHE A 138 5.84 13.19 -7.48
N GLU A 139 4.72 13.39 -8.15
CA GLU A 139 4.51 14.37 -9.21
C GLU A 139 3.05 14.81 -9.20
N ALA A 140 2.72 16.07 -9.45
CA ALA A 140 1.33 16.52 -9.54
C ALA A 140 0.89 16.51 -11.00
N PRO A 141 -0.24 15.89 -11.39
CA PRO A 141 -1.29 15.27 -10.58
C PRO A 141 -1.23 13.73 -10.52
N ALA A 142 -0.05 13.14 -10.31
CA ALA A 142 0.16 11.70 -10.29
C ALA A 142 -0.01 11.09 -8.87
N PRO A 143 -0.22 9.77 -8.77
CA PRO A 143 -0.13 9.05 -7.50
C PRO A 143 1.18 9.30 -6.77
N VAL A 144 1.12 9.35 -5.44
CA VAL A 144 2.32 9.41 -4.58
C VAL A 144 2.78 7.98 -4.30
N LEU A 145 4.06 7.70 -4.49
CA LEU A 145 4.67 6.42 -4.19
C LEU A 145 5.53 6.55 -2.95
N LEU A 146 5.27 5.73 -1.94
CA LEU A 146 6.15 5.54 -0.79
C LEU A 146 6.78 4.16 -0.92
N SER A 147 8.11 4.06 -0.80
CA SER A 147 8.81 2.78 -0.82
C SER A 147 9.81 2.64 0.32
N THR A 148 9.99 1.42 0.79
CA THR A 148 11.02 1.07 1.77
C THR A 148 11.44 -0.39 1.56
N ALA A 149 12.52 -0.82 2.19
CA ALA A 149 12.98 -2.20 2.12
C ALA A 149 13.28 -2.71 3.53
N ILE A 150 12.93 -3.98 3.78
CA ILE A 150 13.22 -4.68 5.03
C ILE A 150 13.82 -6.03 4.65
N ASP A 151 15.08 -6.25 5.04
CA ASP A 151 15.87 -7.43 4.65
C ASP A 151 15.91 -7.64 3.12
N LYS A 152 15.25 -8.69 2.64
CA LYS A 152 15.15 -9.08 1.22
C LYS A 152 13.79 -8.74 0.61
N MET A 153 12.96 -7.99 1.32
CA MET A 153 11.62 -7.60 0.90
C MET A 153 11.58 -6.11 0.59
N GLU A 154 10.85 -5.75 -0.45
CA GLU A 154 10.56 -4.36 -0.79
C GLU A 154 9.08 -4.08 -0.53
N PHE A 155 8.77 -2.91 0.01
CA PHE A 155 7.41 -2.44 0.22
C PHE A 155 7.18 -1.17 -0.57
N ARG A 156 6.03 -1.10 -1.23
CA ARG A 156 5.55 0.09 -1.94
C ARG A 156 4.11 0.37 -1.54
N ALA A 157 3.80 1.64 -1.31
CA ALA A 157 2.45 2.15 -1.10
C ALA A 157 2.19 3.26 -2.11
N VAL A 158 1.23 3.03 -3.00
CA VAL A 158 0.74 4.03 -3.96
C VAL A 158 -0.50 4.69 -3.36
N LEU A 159 -0.45 6.00 -3.18
CA LEU A 159 -1.53 6.80 -2.60
C LEU A 159 -2.12 7.71 -3.67
N MET A 160 -3.43 7.60 -3.90
CA MET A 160 -4.12 8.51 -4.81
C MET A 160 -4.27 9.88 -4.15
N PRO A 161 -3.90 10.98 -4.83
CA PRO A 161 -4.11 12.32 -4.31
C PRO A 161 -5.60 12.63 -4.16
N ILE A 162 -5.93 13.44 -3.17
CA ILE A 162 -7.25 14.05 -3.03
C ILE A 162 -7.29 15.21 -4.02
N LEU A 163 -8.06 15.05 -5.10
CA LEU A 163 -8.36 16.15 -6.00
C LEU A 163 -9.25 17.15 -5.25
N PHE A 164 -8.74 18.34 -5.02
CA PHE A 164 -9.59 19.46 -4.63
C PHE A 164 -10.12 20.11 -5.89
N ASP A 165 -11.42 20.02 -6.13
CA ASP A 165 -12.12 20.97 -7.00
C ASP A 165 -12.19 22.32 -6.27
N TYR A 166 -11.03 22.98 -6.12
CA TYR A 166 -11.05 24.42 -5.89
C TYR A 166 -11.42 25.04 -7.25
N GLU A 167 -12.72 25.22 -7.50
CA GLU A 167 -13.11 26.42 -8.25
C GLU A 167 -12.41 27.57 -7.53
N LYS A 168 -11.38 28.15 -8.16
CA LYS A 168 -10.65 29.29 -7.62
C LYS A 168 -11.68 30.29 -7.14
N ILE A 169 -11.85 30.44 -5.83
CA ILE A 169 -12.58 31.57 -5.28
C ILE A 169 -11.68 32.77 -5.60
N ILE A 170 -11.98 33.42 -6.73
CA ILE A 170 -11.40 34.71 -7.06
C ILE A 170 -12.01 35.67 -6.04
N ILE A 171 -11.31 35.88 -4.93
CA ILE A 171 -11.60 37.00 -4.05
C ILE A 171 -11.21 38.25 -4.86
N LYS A 172 -12.23 38.91 -5.41
CA LYS A 172 -12.10 40.25 -6.00
C LYS A 172 -12.02 41.30 -4.91
#